data_AF-A0A397UIC7-F1
#
_entry.id   AF-A0A397UIC7-F1
#
_cell.length_a   1.000
_cell.length_b   1.000
_cell.length_c   1.000
_cell.angle_alpha   90.00
_cell.angle_beta   90.00
_cell.angle_gamma   90.00
#
_symmetry.space_group_name_H-M   'P 1'
#
loop_
_entity.id
_entity.type
_entity.pdbx_description
1 polymer ?
#
loop_
_entity_poly.entity_id
_entity_poly.type
_entity_poly.pdbx_seq_one_letter_code
_entity_poly.pdbx_strand_id
1 'polypeptide(L)'
;MKSFVGTKRGVCLCLSIIPNLILAFLCPVFEIAKLKLFSLSGGEITYNIWVEYTYLALTLSMINAIFLIHCCCIFEYGDLAWYFKIVTTIWLIFPFIYTFLTIKEMGDIPFNCPSDYPYKSNMILAACKVRETNLICMWLYFATLIIIIPLFWSLRNALNTSPSPDFEQKTGGFHRIFAKLRLEISGRQSPRSDLEDDQKNEHIKSVLLFEAESPIV
;
A
#
# COMPACT_ATOMS: atom_id res chain seq x y z
N MET A 1 -1.98 -35.08 2.70
CA MET A 1 -2.02 -34.37 1.39
C MET A 1 -2.72 -33.00 1.41
N LYS A 2 -3.64 -32.68 2.35
CA LYS A 2 -4.36 -31.38 2.41
C LYS A 2 -3.50 -30.16 2.80
N SER A 3 -2.45 -30.33 3.62
CA SER A 3 -1.53 -29.25 4.02
C SER A 3 -0.80 -28.60 2.83
N PHE A 4 -0.44 -29.39 1.81
CA PHE A 4 0.33 -28.92 0.65
C PHE A 4 -0.45 -27.97 -0.28
N VAL A 5 -1.78 -28.12 -0.34
CA VAL A 5 -2.64 -27.28 -1.20
C VAL A 5 -2.82 -25.87 -0.60
N GLY A 6 -2.89 -25.76 0.72
CA GLY A 6 -2.92 -24.46 1.42
C GLY A 6 -1.62 -23.68 1.23
N THR A 7 -0.47 -24.36 1.32
CA THR A 7 0.85 -23.73 1.13
C THR A 7 1.03 -23.16 -0.28
N LYS A 8 0.62 -23.88 -1.33
CA LYS A 8 0.73 -23.38 -2.71
C LYS A 8 -0.13 -22.14 -2.97
N ARG A 9 -1.36 -22.10 -2.45
CA ARG A 9 -2.27 -20.95 -2.60
C ARG A 9 -1.76 -19.73 -1.84
N GLY A 10 -1.22 -19.93 -0.63
CA GLY A 10 -0.61 -18.87 0.15
C GLY A 10 0.62 -18.26 -0.52
N VAL A 11 1.52 -19.09 -1.07
CA VAL A 11 2.69 -18.60 -1.81
C VAL A 11 2.29 -17.81 -3.06
N CYS A 12 1.31 -18.29 -3.83
CA CYS A 12 0.79 -17.59 -5.00
C CYS A 12 0.18 -16.21 -4.65
N LEU A 13 -0.53 -16.14 -3.53
CA LEU A 13 -1.09 -14.90 -3.01
C LEU A 13 0.02 -13.91 -2.60
N CYS A 14 1.05 -14.36 -1.87
CA CYS A 14 2.19 -13.52 -1.49
C CYS A 14 2.94 -12.98 -2.72
N LEU A 15 3.16 -13.83 -3.74
CA LEU A 15 3.79 -13.42 -5.00
C LEU A 15 2.97 -12.38 -5.76
N SER A 16 1.64 -12.38 -5.60
CA SER A 16 0.75 -11.40 -6.26
C SER A 16 0.64 -10.09 -5.47
N ILE A 17 0.78 -10.13 -4.14
CA ILE A 17 0.73 -8.94 -3.27
C ILE A 17 1.96 -8.05 -3.47
N ILE A 18 3.15 -8.61 -3.64
CA ILE A 18 4.39 -7.81 -3.78
C ILE A 18 4.32 -6.84 -4.98
N PRO A 19 4.00 -7.27 -6.21
CA PRO A 19 3.80 -6.36 -7.34
C PRO A 19 2.70 -5.32 -7.08
N ASN A 20 1.61 -5.70 -6.41
CA ASN A 20 0.52 -4.78 -6.11
C ASN A 20 0.96 -3.66 -5.15
N LEU A 21 1.75 -3.99 -4.13
CA LEU A 21 2.35 -3.01 -3.22
C LEU A 21 3.28 -2.06 -3.96
N ILE A 22 4.13 -2.56 -4.86
CA ILE A 22 5.01 -1.72 -5.68
C ILE A 22 4.18 -0.75 -6.54
N LEU A 23 3.14 -1.26 -7.20
CA LEU A 23 2.24 -0.45 -8.03
C LEU A 23 1.50 0.62 -7.21
N ALA A 24 1.13 0.33 -5.96
CA ALA A 24 0.48 1.30 -5.07
C ALA A 24 1.33 2.55 -4.82
N PHE A 25 2.67 2.44 -4.84
CA PHE A 25 3.56 3.60 -4.74
C PHE A 25 3.96 4.17 -6.10
N LEU A 26 4.11 3.35 -7.14
CA LEU A 26 4.50 3.84 -8.46
C LEU A 26 3.40 4.67 -9.15
N CYS A 27 2.14 4.24 -9.06
CA CYS A 27 1.03 4.96 -9.70
C CYS A 27 0.93 6.44 -9.29
N PRO A 28 0.92 6.80 -7.99
CA PRO A 28 0.86 8.21 -7.59
C PRO A 28 2.12 8.99 -8.00
N VAL A 29 3.30 8.36 -8.01
CA VAL A 29 4.54 9.01 -8.46
C VAL A 29 4.45 9.38 -9.94
N PHE A 30 4.01 8.46 -10.79
CA PHE A 30 3.84 8.74 -12.22
C PHE A 30 2.73 9.75 -12.49
N GLU A 31 1.64 9.71 -11.71
CA GLU A 31 0.56 10.69 -11.84
C GLU A 31 0.99 12.10 -11.46
N ILE A 32 1.75 12.26 -10.37
CA ILE A 32 2.34 13.56 -9.98
C ILE A 32 3.31 14.04 -11.05
N ALA A 33 4.14 13.15 -11.61
CA ALA A 33 5.04 13.49 -12.69
C ALA A 33 4.28 13.95 -13.95
N LYS A 34 3.16 13.29 -14.29
CA LYS A 34 2.26 13.66 -15.40
C LYS A 34 1.72 15.08 -15.19
N LEU A 35 1.10 15.35 -14.04
CA LEU A 35 0.56 16.66 -13.67
C LEU A 35 1.61 17.78 -13.73
N LYS A 36 2.83 17.50 -13.26
CA LYS A 36 3.93 18.48 -13.31
C LYS A 36 4.35 18.79 -14.74
N LEU A 37 4.48 17.78 -15.60
CA LEU A 37 4.83 17.99 -17.00
C LEU A 37 3.73 18.73 -17.77
N PHE A 38 2.46 18.39 -17.52
CA PHE A 38 1.34 19.00 -18.21
C PHE A 38 1.16 20.46 -17.79
N SER A 39 1.33 20.79 -16.51
CA SER A 39 1.26 22.18 -16.05
C SER A 39 2.39 23.05 -16.59
N LEU A 40 3.60 22.50 -16.75
CA LEU A 40 4.72 23.21 -17.36
C LEU A 40 4.53 23.46 -18.86
N SER A 41 3.65 22.73 -19.54
CA SER A 41 3.47 22.81 -21.01
C SER A 41 2.80 24.10 -21.48
N GLY A 42 2.41 25.00 -20.56
CA GLY A 42 1.83 26.29 -20.88
C GLY A 42 0.49 26.20 -21.64
N GLY A 43 -0.21 25.06 -21.55
CA GLY A 43 -1.47 24.82 -22.26
C GLY A 43 -1.33 24.16 -23.63
N GLU A 44 -0.12 23.75 -24.04
CA GLU A 44 0.08 22.99 -25.28
C GLU A 44 -0.60 21.61 -25.23
N ILE A 45 -0.67 21.01 -24.04
CA ILE A 45 -1.37 19.75 -23.79
C ILE A 45 -2.66 20.07 -23.04
N THR A 46 -3.81 19.83 -23.68
CA THR A 46 -5.12 19.93 -23.03
C THR A 46 -5.43 18.63 -22.30
N TYR A 47 -5.65 18.70 -20.99
CA TYR A 47 -5.98 17.53 -20.17
C TYR A 47 -7.15 17.84 -19.24
N ASN A 48 -7.87 16.80 -18.84
CA ASN A 48 -8.99 16.98 -17.92
C ASN A 48 -8.49 16.92 -16.48
N ILE A 49 -8.23 18.11 -15.91
CA ILE A 49 -7.71 18.28 -14.56
C ILE A 49 -8.51 17.52 -13.48
N TRP A 50 -9.83 17.40 -13.64
CA TRP A 50 -10.69 16.69 -12.68
C TRP A 50 -10.43 15.19 -12.70
N VAL A 51 -10.18 14.60 -13.87
CA VAL A 51 -9.91 13.17 -14.02
C VAL A 51 -8.57 12.81 -13.39
N GLU A 52 -7.55 13.63 -13.62
CA GLU A 52 -6.21 13.43 -13.05
C GLU A 52 -6.22 13.54 -11.52
N TYR A 53 -6.87 14.59 -10.97
CA TYR A 53 -6.99 14.71 -9.51
C TYR A 53 -7.82 13.58 -8.90
N THR A 54 -8.86 13.11 -9.59
CA THR A 54 -9.64 11.96 -9.13
C THR A 54 -8.77 10.70 -9.08
N TYR A 55 -7.95 10.47 -10.11
CA TYR A 55 -7.02 9.35 -10.15
C TYR A 55 -5.94 9.44 -9.06
N LEU A 56 -5.37 10.63 -8.86
CA LEU A 56 -4.41 10.89 -7.78
C LEU A 56 -5.06 10.67 -6.40
N ALA A 57 -6.26 11.18 -6.16
CA ALA A 57 -6.98 10.94 -4.90
C ALA A 57 -7.21 9.45 -4.67
N LEU A 58 -7.55 8.71 -5.72
CA LEU A 58 -7.82 7.28 -5.65
C LEU A 58 -6.53 6.46 -5.38
N THR A 59 -5.40 6.78 -6.03
CA THR A 59 -4.09 6.17 -5.70
C THR A 59 -3.65 6.47 -4.26
N LEU A 60 -3.82 7.72 -3.78
CA LEU A 60 -3.50 8.10 -2.40
C LEU A 60 -4.43 7.41 -1.39
N SER A 61 -5.70 7.19 -1.73
CA SER A 61 -6.63 6.44 -0.89
C SER A 61 -6.13 5.01 -0.64
N MET A 62 -5.53 4.36 -1.64
CA MET A 62 -4.94 3.02 -1.50
C MET A 62 -3.72 3.02 -0.58
N ILE A 63 -2.85 4.03 -0.67
CA ILE A 63 -1.71 4.18 0.26
C ILE A 63 -2.21 4.34 1.70
N ASN A 64 -3.21 5.20 1.91
CA ASN A 64 -3.83 5.38 3.22
C ASN A 64 -4.45 4.07 3.73
N ALA A 65 -5.10 3.32 2.86
CA ALA A 65 -5.69 2.02 3.19
C ALA A 65 -4.62 1.01 3.67
N ILE A 66 -3.47 0.96 2.98
CA ILE A 66 -2.32 0.12 3.37
C ILE A 66 -1.78 0.56 4.73
N PHE A 67 -1.61 1.87 4.94
CA PHE A 67 -1.10 2.44 6.18
C PHE A 67 -2.03 2.16 7.37
N LEU A 68 -3.34 2.30 7.18
CA LEU A 68 -4.35 2.01 8.19
C LEU A 68 -4.34 0.52 8.60
N ILE A 69 -4.04 -0.40 7.69
CA ILE A 69 -3.91 -1.84 8.05
C ILE A 69 -2.58 -2.12 8.77
N HIS A 70 -1.47 -1.54 8.31
CA HIS A 70 -0.12 -2.01 8.70
C HIS A 70 0.51 -1.18 9.82
N CYS A 71 0.21 0.11 9.91
CA CYS A 71 0.90 1.03 10.81
C CYS A 71 0.03 1.41 12.01
N CYS A 72 -1.27 1.53 11.81
CA CYS A 72 -2.20 1.98 12.84
C CYS A 72 -3.15 0.84 13.22
N CYS A 73 -2.81 0.05 14.23
CA CYS A 73 -3.70 -0.94 14.88
C CYS A 73 -4.95 -0.31 15.55
N ILE A 74 -5.38 0.86 15.08
CA ILE A 74 -6.41 1.72 15.65
C ILE A 74 -7.80 1.25 15.23
N PHE A 75 -7.92 0.60 14.06
CA PHE A 75 -9.21 0.18 13.51
C PHE A 75 -9.32 -1.34 13.42
N GLU A 76 -10.43 -1.89 13.88
CA GLU A 76 -10.77 -3.28 13.61
C GLU A 76 -11.10 -3.46 12.13
N TYR A 77 -10.68 -4.60 11.57
CA TYR A 77 -10.93 -4.93 10.16
C TYR A 77 -12.42 -4.86 9.78
N GLY A 78 -13.32 -5.15 10.73
CA GLY A 78 -14.77 -5.06 10.55
C GLY A 78 -15.23 -3.66 10.15
N ASP A 79 -14.69 -2.63 10.80
CA ASP A 79 -15.08 -1.23 10.57
C ASP A 79 -14.54 -0.68 9.25
N LEU A 80 -13.41 -1.22 8.77
CA LEU A 80 -12.77 -0.77 7.52
C LEU A 80 -13.16 -1.64 6.31
N ALA A 81 -13.86 -2.75 6.50
CA ALA A 81 -14.20 -3.68 5.44
C ALA A 81 -15.07 -3.04 4.34
N TRP A 82 -16.02 -2.16 4.70
CA TRP A 82 -16.86 -1.47 3.72
C TRP A 82 -16.03 -0.52 2.86
N TYR A 83 -15.09 0.20 3.47
CA TYR A 83 -14.19 1.12 2.79
C TYR A 83 -13.34 0.38 1.75
N PHE A 84 -12.70 -0.73 2.13
CA PHE A 84 -11.92 -1.55 1.20
C PHE A 84 -12.76 -2.07 0.02
N LYS A 85 -14.00 -2.50 0.29
CA LYS A 85 -14.90 -2.97 -0.77
C LYS A 85 -15.22 -1.86 -1.76
N ILE A 86 -15.54 -0.66 -1.28
CA ILE A 86 -15.86 0.48 -2.15
C ILE A 86 -14.62 0.88 -2.95
N VAL A 87 -13.48 1.11 -2.31
CA VAL A 87 -12.26 1.53 -3.01
C VAL A 87 -11.84 0.49 -4.05
N THR A 88 -11.86 -0.81 -3.70
CA THR A 88 -11.56 -1.89 -4.65
C THR A 88 -12.53 -1.89 -5.83
N THR A 89 -13.83 -1.70 -5.59
CA THR A 89 -14.84 -1.65 -6.66
C THR A 89 -14.60 -0.47 -7.60
N ILE A 90 -14.32 0.71 -7.04
CA ILE A 90 -13.99 1.90 -7.83
C ILE A 90 -12.72 1.62 -8.67
N TRP A 91 -11.70 0.97 -8.10
CA TRP A 91 -10.46 0.63 -8.82
C TRP A 91 -10.64 -0.37 -9.96
N LEU A 92 -11.70 -1.18 -9.95
CA LEU A 92 -12.04 -2.07 -11.07
C LEU A 92 -12.74 -1.34 -12.22
N ILE A 93 -13.44 -0.23 -11.94
CA ILE A 93 -14.21 0.51 -12.95
C ILE A 93 -13.40 1.67 -13.52
N PHE A 94 -12.67 2.36 -12.64
CA PHE A 94 -11.97 3.60 -12.96
C PHE A 94 -10.96 3.49 -14.11
N PRO A 95 -10.17 2.41 -14.27
CA PRO A 95 -9.23 2.27 -15.40
C PRO A 95 -9.90 2.41 -16.78
N PHE A 96 -11.13 1.92 -16.93
CA PHE A 96 -11.89 2.05 -18.16
C PHE A 96 -12.34 3.48 -18.40
N ILE A 97 -12.91 4.12 -17.38
CA ILE A 97 -13.35 5.53 -17.45
C ILE A 97 -12.15 6.43 -17.73
N TYR A 98 -11.06 6.26 -17.00
CA TYR A 98 -9.82 7.02 -17.18
C TYR A 98 -9.28 6.86 -18.60
N THR A 99 -9.14 5.62 -19.09
CA THR A 99 -8.65 5.37 -20.45
C THR A 99 -9.56 6.04 -21.49
N PHE A 100 -10.87 5.94 -21.35
CA PHE A 100 -11.82 6.55 -22.28
C PHE A 100 -11.72 8.09 -22.30
N LEU A 101 -11.63 8.71 -21.13
CA LEU A 101 -11.55 10.18 -21.00
C LEU A 101 -10.17 10.73 -21.43
N THR A 102 -9.10 9.93 -21.28
CA THR A 102 -7.72 10.37 -21.53
C THR A 102 -7.15 9.94 -22.89
N ILE A 103 -7.92 9.18 -23.70
CA ILE A 103 -7.41 8.62 -24.96
C ILE A 103 -7.00 9.71 -25.98
N LYS A 104 -7.67 10.87 -25.95
CA LYS A 104 -7.44 11.99 -26.88
C LYS A 104 -6.61 13.15 -26.32
N GLU A 105 -6.02 13.02 -25.13
CA GLU A 105 -5.26 14.11 -24.47
C GLU A 105 -4.04 14.59 -25.26
N MET A 106 -3.46 13.71 -26.09
CA MET A 106 -2.25 14.00 -26.85
C MET A 106 -2.52 14.27 -28.35
N GLY A 107 -3.78 14.48 -28.74
CA GLY A 107 -4.17 14.69 -30.13
C GLY A 107 -3.73 13.54 -31.04
N ASP A 108 -2.91 13.84 -32.04
CA ASP A 108 -2.45 12.89 -33.07
C ASP A 108 -1.23 12.05 -32.66
N ILE A 109 -0.67 12.27 -31.47
CA ILE A 109 0.50 11.51 -31.01
C ILE A 109 0.08 10.05 -30.73
N PRO A 110 0.76 9.05 -31.33
CA PRO A 110 0.46 7.65 -31.08
C PRO A 110 0.58 7.26 -29.62
N PHE A 111 -0.25 6.32 -29.18
CA PHE A 111 -0.34 5.91 -27.77
C PHE A 111 0.98 5.38 -27.18
N ASN A 112 1.80 4.70 -28.00
CA ASN A 112 3.08 4.08 -27.63
C ASN A 112 4.28 5.05 -27.69
N CYS A 113 4.05 6.32 -27.99
CA CYS A 113 5.06 7.37 -28.02
C CYS A 113 6.35 6.94 -28.75
N PRO A 114 6.29 6.62 -30.05
CA PRO A 114 7.42 6.05 -30.78
C PRO A 114 8.48 7.13 -31.03
N SER A 115 9.76 6.74 -31.09
CA SER A 115 10.89 7.68 -31.13
C SER A 115 11.05 8.42 -32.46
N ASP A 116 10.45 7.90 -33.52
CA ASP A 116 10.44 8.43 -34.88
C ASP A 116 9.29 9.43 -35.15
N TYR A 117 8.38 9.63 -34.19
CA TYR A 117 7.33 10.63 -34.31
C TYR A 117 7.90 12.06 -34.23
N PRO A 118 7.43 13.02 -35.05
CA PRO A 118 7.94 14.39 -35.05
C PRO A 118 7.38 15.21 -33.86
N TYR A 119 7.88 14.96 -32.65
CA TYR A 119 7.52 15.74 -31.47
C TYR A 119 7.96 17.20 -31.62
N LYS A 120 7.10 18.15 -31.26
CA LYS A 120 7.44 19.57 -31.30
C LYS A 120 8.52 19.94 -30.28
N SER A 121 8.62 19.20 -29.18
CA SER A 121 9.65 19.41 -28.16
C SER A 121 9.95 18.13 -27.39
N ASN A 122 11.14 18.08 -26.78
CA ASN A 122 11.53 16.99 -25.86
C ASN A 122 10.57 16.87 -24.66
N MET A 123 9.93 17.98 -24.29
CA MET A 123 8.97 18.01 -23.21
C MET A 123 7.69 17.24 -23.55
N ILE A 124 7.19 17.36 -24.78
CA ILE A 124 6.03 16.59 -25.24
C ILE A 124 6.35 15.10 -25.30
N LEU A 125 7.55 14.73 -25.75
CA LEU A 125 8.01 13.35 -25.73
C LEU A 125 8.02 12.79 -24.29
N ALA A 126 8.59 13.53 -23.34
CA ALA A 126 8.59 13.13 -21.93
C ALA A 126 7.17 13.01 -21.37
N ALA A 127 6.29 13.98 -21.68
CA ALA A 127 4.89 13.96 -21.27
C ALA A 127 4.14 12.75 -21.84
N CYS A 128 4.40 12.40 -23.10
CA CYS A 128 3.86 11.20 -23.75
C CYS A 128 4.32 9.93 -23.02
N LYS A 129 5.63 9.78 -22.76
CA LYS A 129 6.19 8.60 -22.10
C LYS A 129 5.70 8.43 -20.66
N VAL A 130 5.56 9.52 -19.92
CA VAL A 130 4.99 9.50 -18.57
C VAL A 130 3.52 9.09 -18.61
N ARG A 131 2.72 9.61 -19.54
CA ARG A 131 1.32 9.20 -19.74
C ARG A 131 1.21 7.70 -20.07
N GLU A 132 2.01 7.22 -21.02
CA GLU A 132 2.06 5.80 -21.42
C GLU A 132 2.37 4.92 -20.20
N THR A 133 3.43 5.25 -19.47
CA THR A 133 3.86 4.51 -18.27
C THR A 133 2.78 4.53 -17.18
N ASN A 134 2.16 5.68 -16.94
CA ASN A 134 1.08 5.82 -15.97
C ASN A 134 -0.12 4.92 -16.31
N LEU A 135 -0.52 4.89 -17.59
CA LEU A 135 -1.61 4.01 -18.03
C LEU A 135 -1.24 2.53 -17.86
N ILE A 136 0.00 2.14 -18.21
CA ILE A 136 0.49 0.78 -18.01
C ILE A 136 0.45 0.41 -16.52
N CYS A 137 0.93 1.28 -15.63
CA CYS A 137 0.88 1.05 -14.19
C CYS A 137 -0.56 0.84 -13.70
N MET A 138 -1.50 1.68 -14.14
CA MET A 138 -2.92 1.57 -13.80
C MET A 138 -3.50 0.21 -14.25
N TRP A 139 -3.25 -0.20 -15.50
CA TRP A 139 -3.76 -1.47 -16.03
C TRP A 139 -3.09 -2.70 -15.39
N LEU A 140 -1.81 -2.63 -15.07
CA LEU A 140 -1.13 -3.67 -14.30
C LEU A 140 -1.74 -3.79 -12.89
N TYR A 141 -2.07 -2.67 -12.25
CA TYR A 141 -2.76 -2.68 -10.97
C TYR A 141 -4.11 -3.39 -11.12
N PHE A 142 -4.93 -2.99 -12.08
CA PHE A 142 -6.21 -3.63 -12.37
C PHE A 142 -6.06 -5.15 -12.58
N ALA A 143 -5.12 -5.58 -13.42
CA ALA A 143 -4.88 -6.99 -13.69
C ALA A 143 -4.49 -7.78 -12.43
N THR A 144 -3.61 -7.21 -11.60
CA THR A 144 -3.22 -7.86 -10.33
C THR A 144 -4.39 -7.97 -9.36
N LEU A 145 -5.29 -6.98 -9.29
CA LEU A 145 -6.51 -7.10 -8.46
C LEU A 145 -7.45 -8.20 -8.95
N ILE A 146 -7.66 -8.33 -10.26
CA ILE A 146 -8.47 -9.41 -10.83
C ILE A 146 -7.93 -10.79 -10.45
N ILE A 147 -6.61 -10.94 -10.29
CA ILE A 147 -6.00 -12.19 -9.86
C ILE A 147 -6.10 -12.37 -8.34
N ILE A 148 -5.81 -11.33 -7.56
CA ILE A 148 -5.78 -11.40 -6.10
C ILE A 148 -7.17 -11.69 -5.52
N ILE A 149 -8.24 -11.10 -6.07
CA ILE A 149 -9.60 -11.26 -5.53
C ILE A 149 -10.02 -12.74 -5.52
N PRO A 150 -10.09 -13.48 -6.65
CA PRO A 150 -10.45 -14.89 -6.64
C PRO A 150 -9.50 -15.77 -5.80
N LEU A 151 -8.20 -15.47 -5.79
CA LEU A 151 -7.23 -16.21 -4.98
C LEU A 151 -7.51 -16.04 -3.49
N PHE A 152 -7.80 -14.81 -3.05
CA PHE A 152 -8.17 -14.51 -1.67
C PHE A 152 -9.48 -15.21 -1.29
N TRP A 153 -10.50 -15.16 -2.14
CA TRP A 153 -11.77 -15.86 -1.93
C TRP A 153 -11.58 -17.38 -1.85
N SER A 154 -10.79 -17.95 -2.75
CA SER A 154 -10.45 -19.39 -2.78
C SER A 154 -9.69 -19.83 -1.54
N LEU A 155 -8.76 -19.01 -1.05
CA LEU A 155 -8.02 -19.28 0.19
C LEU A 155 -8.95 -19.20 1.41
N ARG A 156 -9.81 -18.19 1.49
CA ARG A 156 -10.79 -18.02 2.57
C ARG A 156 -11.75 -19.22 2.65
N ASN A 157 -12.28 -19.65 1.51
CA ASN A 157 -13.17 -20.82 1.46
C ASN A 157 -12.45 -22.11 1.90
N ALA A 158 -11.20 -22.30 1.47
CA ALA A 158 -10.41 -23.46 1.90
C ALA A 158 -10.16 -23.49 3.42
N LEU A 159 -9.92 -22.33 4.03
CA LEU A 159 -9.77 -22.21 5.49
C LEU A 159 -11.08 -22.53 6.24
N ASN A 160 -12.22 -22.04 5.74
CA ASN A 160 -13.53 -22.28 6.37
C ASN A 160 -14.01 -23.75 6.26
N THR A 161 -13.61 -24.46 5.19
CA THR A 161 -14.00 -25.87 4.96
C THR A 161 -13.14 -26.89 5.70
N SER A 162 -12.06 -26.50 6.37
CA SER A 162 -11.25 -27.43 7.16
C SER A 162 -11.97 -27.71 8.49
N PRO A 163 -12.43 -28.96 8.75
CA PRO A 163 -13.09 -29.28 10.01
C PRO A 163 -12.13 -29.04 11.17
N SER A 164 -12.64 -28.39 12.21
CA SER A 164 -11.96 -28.27 13.50
C SER A 164 -11.55 -29.67 13.97
N PRO A 165 -10.25 -29.99 14.13
CA PRO A 165 -9.91 -31.08 15.03
C PRO A 165 -10.25 -30.58 16.44
N ASP A 166 -11.23 -31.20 17.09
CA ASP A 166 -11.44 -31.08 18.52
C ASP A 166 -10.17 -31.49 19.26
N PHE A 167 -9.26 -30.55 19.51
CA PHE A 167 -8.45 -30.42 20.71
C PHE A 167 -7.61 -29.13 20.65
N GLU A 168 -7.79 -28.30 21.68
CA GLU A 168 -6.93 -27.21 22.15
C GLU A 168 -6.44 -26.13 21.17
N GLN A 169 -7.01 -24.93 21.37
CA GLN A 169 -6.27 -23.66 21.51
C GLN A 169 -5.25 -23.36 20.40
N LYS A 170 -5.74 -23.00 19.21
CA LYS A 170 -4.89 -22.46 18.14
C LYS A 170 -5.53 -21.28 17.39
N THR A 171 -5.92 -20.27 18.13
CA THR A 171 -6.00 -18.91 17.59
C THR A 171 -4.58 -18.43 17.26
N GLY A 172 -4.35 -17.97 16.03
CA GLY A 172 -3.20 -17.13 15.71
C GLY A 172 -2.19 -17.65 14.68
N GLY A 173 -2.59 -18.36 13.62
CA GLY A 173 -1.67 -18.72 12.53
C GLY A 173 -1.10 -17.51 11.77
N PHE A 174 -1.93 -16.50 11.51
CA PHE A 174 -1.50 -15.26 10.82
C PHE A 174 -0.70 -14.34 11.75
N HIS A 175 -1.13 -14.23 13.02
CA HIS A 175 -0.42 -13.51 14.06
C HIS A 175 0.94 -14.15 14.42
N ARG A 176 1.08 -15.49 14.35
CA ARG A 176 2.36 -16.18 14.58
C ARG A 176 3.38 -15.95 13.48
N ILE A 177 2.97 -15.81 12.22
CA ILE A 177 3.91 -15.54 11.12
C ILE A 177 4.50 -14.14 11.30
N PHE A 178 3.66 -13.14 11.58
CA PHE A 178 4.13 -11.79 11.89
C PHE A 178 4.90 -11.72 13.22
N ALA A 179 4.50 -12.45 14.26
CA ALA A 179 5.24 -12.50 15.52
C ALA A 179 6.60 -13.21 15.39
N LYS A 180 6.69 -14.27 14.56
CA LYS A 180 7.98 -14.92 14.24
C LYS A 180 8.90 -13.99 13.46
N LEU A 181 8.38 -13.29 12.45
CA LEU A 181 9.16 -12.30 11.71
C LEU A 181 9.59 -11.13 12.60
N ARG A 182 8.74 -10.67 13.53
CA ARG A 182 9.08 -9.62 14.50
C ARG A 182 10.17 -10.08 15.49
N LEU A 183 10.14 -11.34 15.91
CA LEU A 183 11.16 -11.91 16.79
C LEU A 183 12.48 -12.20 16.07
N GLU A 184 12.46 -12.59 14.78
CA GLU A 184 13.68 -12.75 13.98
C GLU A 184 14.36 -11.41 13.66
N ILE A 185 13.59 -10.33 13.52
CA ILE A 185 14.13 -8.97 13.34
C ILE A 185 14.67 -8.41 14.67
N SER A 186 14.00 -8.70 15.79
CA SER A 186 14.45 -8.26 17.13
C SER A 186 15.58 -9.11 17.72
N GLY A 187 15.77 -10.35 17.22
CA GLY A 187 16.82 -11.28 17.67
C GLY A 187 18.20 -11.05 17.06
N ARG A 188 18.39 -9.99 16.26
CA ARG A 188 19.70 -9.59 15.72
C ARG A 188 20.44 -8.54 16.56
N GLN A 189 19.99 -8.27 17.78
CA GLN A 189 20.77 -7.54 18.78
C GLN A 189 21.26 -8.54 19.82
N SER A 190 22.53 -8.94 19.69
CA SER A 190 23.23 -9.84 20.59
C SER A 190 23.22 -9.31 22.03
N PRO A 191 23.09 -10.17 23.05
CA PRO A 191 23.24 -9.77 24.45
C PRO A 191 24.72 -9.47 24.72
N ARG A 192 25.00 -8.33 25.34
CA ARG A 192 26.30 -8.08 25.98
C ARG A 192 26.09 -7.30 27.28
N SER A 193 26.70 -7.87 28.32
CA SER A 193 26.95 -7.38 29.68
C SER A 193 25.75 -7.14 30.59
N ASP A 194 25.50 -8.15 31.42
CA ASP A 194 25.16 -7.98 32.83
C ASP A 194 26.26 -7.18 33.57
N LEU A 195 25.86 -6.57 34.68
CA LEU A 195 26.58 -5.79 35.71
C LEU A 195 26.49 -4.26 35.60
N GLU A 196 26.18 -3.67 36.77
CA GLU A 196 26.10 -2.23 37.13
C GLU A 196 24.79 -1.51 36.80
N ASP A 197 23.84 -1.49 37.75
CA ASP A 197 23.72 -0.36 38.67
C ASP A 197 22.48 -0.51 39.57
N ASP A 198 22.70 -1.10 40.75
CA ASP A 198 21.78 -1.10 41.90
C ASP A 198 21.94 0.20 42.73
N GLN A 199 22.45 1.28 42.12
CA GLN A 199 22.87 2.51 42.82
C GLN A 199 22.07 3.76 42.44
N LYS A 200 20.95 3.63 41.70
CA LYS A 200 20.12 4.79 41.32
C LYS A 200 18.86 4.98 42.16
N ASN A 201 18.53 4.03 43.04
CA ASN A 201 17.30 4.04 43.82
C ASN A 201 17.41 4.72 45.20
N GLU A 202 18.62 5.09 45.64
CA GLU A 202 18.81 5.91 46.85
C GLU A 202 18.87 7.42 46.56
N HIS A 203 19.21 7.84 45.34
CA HIS A 203 19.38 9.27 45.02
C HIS A 203 18.06 10.00 44.69
N ILE A 204 16.97 9.27 44.43
CA ILE A 204 15.63 9.85 44.14
C ILE A 204 14.83 10.05 45.44
N LYS A 205 15.11 9.28 46.50
CA LYS A 205 14.46 9.46 47.81
C LYS A 205 14.92 10.71 48.56
N SER A 206 16.09 11.27 48.25
CA SER A 206 16.57 12.52 48.87
C SER A 206 16.07 13.79 48.20
N VAL A 207 15.57 13.73 46.96
CA VAL A 207 15.03 14.89 46.24
C VAL A 207 13.54 15.10 46.55
N LEU A 208 12.78 14.04 46.79
CA LEU A 208 11.34 14.12 47.09
C LEU A 208 11.00 14.55 48.54
N LEU A 209 11.99 14.72 49.41
CA LEU A 209 11.81 15.26 50.76
C LEU A 209 11.99 16.78 50.84
N PHE A 210 12.31 17.47 49.73
CA PHE A 210 12.60 18.92 49.73
C PHE A 210 11.49 19.79 49.13
N GLU A 211 10.39 19.22 48.66
CA GLU A 211 9.30 19.98 47.98
C GLU A 211 7.98 20.01 48.78
N ALA A 212 8.02 19.62 50.06
CA ALA A 212 6.87 19.63 50.95
C ALA A 212 6.96 20.72 52.03
N GLU A 213 7.46 21.91 51.71
CA GLU A 213 7.38 23.09 52.58
C GLU A 213 7.36 24.39 51.74
N SER A 214 6.18 24.89 51.37
CA SER A 214 5.88 26.33 51.56
C SER A 214 4.37 26.61 51.40
N PRO A 215 3.79 27.47 52.26
CA PRO A 215 2.35 27.72 52.33
C PRO A 215 1.91 28.98 51.55
N ILE A 216 0.66 28.92 51.12
CA ILE A 216 -0.36 29.97 50.99
C ILE A 216 0.07 31.36 51.52
N VAL A 217 0.16 32.35 50.61
CA VAL A 217 -0.56 33.65 50.64
C VAL A 217 -0.74 34.13 49.19
#